data_AF-A0A176QBK9-F1
#
_entry.id   AF-A0A176QBK9-F1
#
_cell.length_a   1.000
_cell.length_b   1.000
_cell.length_c   1.000
_cell.angle_alpha   90.00
_cell.angle_beta   90.00
_cell.angle_gamma   90.00
#
_symmetry.space_group_name_H-M   'P 1'
#
loop_
_entity.id
_entity.type
_entity.pdbx_description
1 polymer ?
#
loop_
_entity_poly.entity_id
_entity_poly.type
_entity_poly.pdbx_seq_one_letter_code
_entity_poly.pdbx_strand_id
1 'polypeptide(L)'
;MSRDRDDEGRPRQSRPRDALGRPLPYGATGVEPVSEDPLPPLETVEEARRLLREGRPFSAHEVLEARWKAAPSPERDLWQGLAQVCVGITHLARGNETGGRRLVERGGERVEAYQHAGGPTYGLDLDEVLAWARGPHPGPSTG
;
A
#
# COMPACT_ATOMS: atom_id res chain seq x y z
N MET A 1 4.96 26.59 16.74
CA MET A 1 4.82 25.22 16.20
C MET A 1 4.84 25.32 14.69
N SER A 2 6.03 25.48 14.11
CA SER A 2 6.19 25.68 12.67
C SER A 2 6.15 24.32 11.98
N ARG A 3 5.26 24.19 10.98
CA ARG A 3 5.24 23.04 10.07
C ARG A 3 6.46 23.18 9.17
N ASP A 4 7.37 22.22 9.27
CA ASP A 4 8.54 22.12 8.40
C ASP A 4 8.05 21.82 6.99
N ARG A 5 8.33 22.73 6.06
CA ARG A 5 8.00 22.61 4.63
C ARG A 5 9.31 22.51 3.87
N ASP A 6 9.35 21.74 2.79
CA ASP A 6 10.46 21.84 1.83
C ASP A 6 10.37 23.15 1.02
N ASP A 7 11.40 23.41 0.22
CA ASP A 7 11.47 24.58 -0.67
C ASP A 7 10.33 24.64 -1.70
N GLU A 8 9.56 23.56 -1.86
CA GLU A 8 8.39 23.42 -2.74
C GLU A 8 7.06 23.49 -1.97
N GLY A 9 7.08 23.72 -0.66
CA GLY A 9 5.89 23.88 0.18
C GLY A 9 5.14 22.58 0.50
N ARG A 10 5.69 21.40 0.16
CA ARG A 10 5.10 20.11 0.48
C ARG A 10 5.37 19.75 1.95
N PRO A 11 4.38 19.15 2.65
CA PRO A 11 4.58 18.66 4.00
C PRO A 11 5.45 17.41 3.94
N ARG A 12 6.78 17.58 4.10
CA ARG A 12 7.66 16.47 4.43
C ARG A 12 7.09 15.79 5.67
N GLN A 13 6.90 14.47 5.59
CA GLN A 13 6.40 13.66 6.69
C GLN A 13 7.47 13.63 7.81
N SER A 14 7.57 14.72 8.59
CA SER A 14 8.70 14.98 9.51
C SER A 14 8.66 14.16 10.79
N ARG A 15 7.55 13.45 11.04
CA ARG A 15 7.39 12.62 12.22
C ARG A 15 7.74 11.16 11.88
N PRO A 16 8.73 10.55 12.58
CA PRO A 16 9.10 9.16 12.34
C PRO A 16 7.90 8.23 12.55
N ARG A 17 7.86 7.11 11.82
CA ARG A 17 6.79 6.11 11.89
C ARG A 17 7.33 4.71 12.12
N ASP A 18 6.51 3.85 12.71
CA ASP A 18 6.79 2.41 12.75
C ASP A 18 6.53 1.74 11.38
N ALA A 19 6.83 0.44 11.28
CA ALA A 19 6.64 -0.35 10.05
C ALA A 19 5.18 -0.38 9.56
N LEU A 20 4.22 -0.18 10.47
CA LEU A 20 2.81 -0.11 10.14
C LEU A 20 2.35 1.32 9.85
N GLY A 21 3.22 2.33 9.86
CA GLY A 21 2.90 3.73 9.59
C GLY A 21 2.33 4.51 10.78
N ARG A 22 2.36 3.98 12.00
CA ARG A 22 1.91 4.72 13.19
C ARG A 22 2.97 5.76 13.57
N PRO A 23 2.57 7.01 13.88
CA PRO A 23 3.54 8.05 14.21
C PRO A 23 4.20 7.78 15.57
N LEU A 24 5.52 7.84 15.60
CA LEU A 24 6.35 7.67 16.80
C LEU A 24 6.61 9.01 17.51
N PRO A 25 7.05 9.01 18.77
CA PRO A 25 7.52 10.24 19.43
C PRO A 25 8.65 10.92 18.64
N TYR A 26 8.78 12.24 18.75
CA TYR A 26 9.93 12.95 18.18
C TYR A 26 11.24 12.44 18.80
N GLY A 27 12.26 12.25 17.99
CA GLY A 27 13.56 11.69 18.40
C GLY A 27 13.62 10.15 18.44
N ALA A 28 12.50 9.45 18.25
CA ALA A 28 12.52 8.01 18.04
C ALA A 28 13.00 7.67 16.62
N THR A 29 13.72 6.55 16.47
CA THR A 29 14.09 6.01 15.15
C THR A 29 12.90 5.27 14.55
N GLY A 30 12.37 5.79 13.44
CA GLY A 30 11.34 5.11 12.64
C GLY A 30 11.92 4.29 11.49
N VAL A 31 11.04 3.71 10.69
CA VAL A 31 11.43 3.15 9.39
C VAL A 31 11.72 4.26 8.39
N GLU A 32 12.65 4.00 7.47
CA GLU A 32 12.97 4.95 6.39
C GLU A 32 11.74 5.18 5.50
N PRO A 33 11.31 6.43 5.26
CA PRO A 33 10.22 6.73 4.33
C PRO A 33 10.51 6.21 2.92
N VAL A 34 9.45 5.86 2.19
CA VAL A 34 9.56 5.58 0.75
C VAL A 34 9.51 6.89 -0.04
N SER A 35 10.03 6.88 -1.27
CA SER A 35 9.90 8.02 -2.17
C SER A 35 8.42 8.30 -2.49
N GLU A 36 8.06 9.58 -2.60
CA GLU A 36 6.74 10.00 -3.10
C GLU A 36 6.69 10.02 -4.64
N ASP A 37 7.85 9.92 -5.31
CA ASP A 37 7.92 9.88 -6.75
C ASP A 37 7.54 8.48 -7.29
N PRO A 38 6.70 8.41 -8.34
CA PRO A 38 6.26 7.14 -8.90
C PRO A 38 7.42 6.40 -9.56
N LEU A 39 7.62 5.15 -9.17
CA LEU A 39 8.53 4.23 -9.85
C LEU A 39 7.93 3.75 -11.20
N PRO A 40 8.75 3.22 -12.11
CA PRO A 40 8.28 2.43 -13.24
C PRO A 40 7.39 1.25 -12.80
N PRO A 41 6.49 0.74 -13.65
CA PRO A 41 5.53 -0.30 -13.26
C PRO A 41 6.16 -1.53 -12.59
N LEU A 42 7.19 -2.11 -13.22
CA LEU A 42 7.82 -3.33 -12.74
C LEU A 42 8.53 -3.09 -11.40
N GLU A 43 9.29 -2.01 -11.31
CA GLU A 43 9.97 -1.60 -10.07
C GLU A 43 8.97 -1.30 -8.94
N THR A 44 7.81 -0.72 -9.26
CA THR A 44 6.72 -0.51 -8.29
C THR A 44 6.27 -1.85 -7.68
N VAL A 45 6.06 -2.87 -8.53
CA VAL A 45 5.63 -4.20 -8.08
C VAL A 45 6.72 -4.89 -7.25
N GLU A 46 7.96 -4.82 -7.70
CA GLU A 46 9.11 -5.41 -6.99
C GLU A 46 9.32 -4.78 -5.61
N GLU A 47 9.24 -3.45 -5.55
CA GLU A 47 9.39 -2.68 -4.32
C GLU A 47 8.24 -2.94 -3.34
N ALA A 48 6.99 -2.94 -3.81
CA ALA A 48 5.84 -3.29 -2.98
C ALA A 48 5.97 -4.72 -2.40
N ARG A 49 6.42 -5.69 -3.21
CA ARG A 49 6.68 -7.07 -2.76
C ARG A 49 7.80 -7.12 -1.71
N ARG A 50 8.89 -6.35 -1.90
CA ARG A 50 9.99 -6.26 -0.94
C ARG A 50 9.50 -5.71 0.41
N LEU A 51 8.78 -4.61 0.39
CA LEU A 51 8.23 -3.97 1.59
C LEU A 51 7.23 -4.87 2.33
N LEU A 52 6.39 -5.62 1.61
CA LEU A 52 5.49 -6.60 2.21
C LEU A 52 6.26 -7.73 2.91
N ARG A 53 7.33 -8.27 2.30
CA ARG A 53 8.21 -9.27 2.96
C ARG A 53 8.90 -8.73 4.21
N GLU A 54 9.16 -7.43 4.27
CA GLU A 54 9.73 -6.73 5.43
C GLU A 54 8.68 -6.38 6.51
N GLY A 55 7.41 -6.76 6.31
CA GLY A 55 6.33 -6.42 7.25
C GLY A 55 5.97 -4.93 7.22
N ARG A 56 6.18 -4.25 6.09
CA ARG A 56 5.92 -2.82 5.88
C ARG A 56 4.77 -2.55 4.90
N PRO A 57 3.54 -3.05 5.17
CA PRO A 57 2.42 -2.92 4.25
C PRO A 57 1.97 -1.46 4.03
N PHE A 58 2.22 -0.56 5.00
CA PHE A 58 1.90 0.85 4.84
C PHE A 58 2.83 1.53 3.82
N SER A 59 4.12 1.24 3.89
CA SER A 59 5.08 1.73 2.89
C SER A 59 4.80 1.15 1.50
N ALA A 60 4.40 -0.13 1.41
CA ALA A 60 3.98 -0.71 0.14
C ALA A 60 2.74 0.01 -0.44
N HIS A 61 1.78 0.37 0.41
CA HIS A 61 0.64 1.20 0.03
C HIS A 61 1.08 2.57 -0.53
N GLU A 62 2.02 3.25 0.14
CA GLU A 62 2.52 4.57 -0.30
C GLU A 62 3.17 4.50 -1.70
N VAL A 63 4.01 3.49 -1.95
CA VAL A 63 4.63 3.26 -3.28
C VAL A 63 3.58 3.02 -4.37
N LEU A 64 2.58 2.17 -4.08
CA LEU A 64 1.50 1.87 -5.02
C LEU A 64 0.57 3.07 -5.25
N GLU A 65 0.35 3.89 -4.22
CA GLU A 65 -0.46 5.11 -4.32
C GLU A 65 0.22 6.16 -5.21
N ALA A 66 1.54 6.35 -5.07
CA ALA A 66 2.32 7.22 -5.94
C ALA A 66 2.18 6.77 -7.41
N ARG A 67 2.33 5.46 -7.67
CA ARG A 67 2.13 4.89 -9.00
C ARG A 67 0.71 5.10 -9.52
N TRP A 68 -0.31 4.88 -8.69
CA TRP A 68 -1.71 5.10 -9.06
C TRP A 68 -1.98 6.54 -9.50
N LYS A 69 -1.47 7.52 -8.77
CA LYS A 69 -1.62 8.95 -9.09
C LYS A 69 -1.03 9.29 -10.46
N ALA A 70 0.09 8.65 -10.82
CA ALA A 70 0.79 8.84 -12.09
C ALA A 70 0.33 7.91 -13.23
N ALA A 71 -0.50 6.90 -12.94
CA ALA A 71 -0.84 5.86 -13.91
C ALA A 71 -1.78 6.38 -15.02
N PRO A 72 -1.63 5.86 -16.26
CA PRO A 72 -2.58 6.11 -17.32
C PRO A 72 -3.95 5.54 -16.95
N SER A 73 -5.02 6.16 -17.46
CA SER A 73 -6.41 5.82 -17.11
C SER A 73 -6.73 4.31 -17.14
N PRO A 74 -6.31 3.53 -18.16
CA PRO A 74 -6.62 2.10 -18.24
C PRO A 74 -6.00 1.25 -17.11
N GLU A 75 -4.95 1.75 -16.45
CA GLU A 75 -4.23 1.02 -15.40
C GLU A 75 -4.60 1.46 -13.99
N ARG A 76 -5.40 2.53 -13.84
CA ARG A 76 -5.67 3.11 -12.51
C ARG A 76 -6.31 2.11 -11.55
N ASP A 77 -7.19 1.25 -12.02
CA ASP A 77 -7.84 0.25 -11.17
C ASP A 77 -6.86 -0.81 -10.64
N LEU A 78 -5.85 -1.21 -11.42
CA LEU A 78 -4.78 -2.10 -10.93
C LEU A 78 -4.07 -1.45 -9.74
N TRP A 79 -3.52 -0.26 -9.95
CA TRP A 79 -2.67 0.41 -8.95
C TRP A 79 -3.47 0.81 -7.71
N GLN A 80 -4.68 1.32 -7.90
CA GLN A 80 -5.58 1.66 -6.79
C GLN A 80 -5.99 0.41 -6.01
N GLY A 81 -6.32 -0.68 -6.70
CA GLY A 81 -6.70 -1.94 -6.08
C GLY A 81 -5.58 -2.50 -5.21
N LEU A 82 -4.36 -2.57 -5.73
CA LEU A 82 -3.18 -3.02 -4.98
C LEU A 82 -2.86 -2.10 -3.79
N ALA A 83 -2.96 -0.78 -3.97
CA ALA A 83 -2.78 0.18 -2.87
C ALA A 83 -3.83 -0.04 -1.77
N GLN A 84 -5.09 -0.30 -2.14
CA GLN A 84 -6.18 -0.60 -1.20
C GLN A 84 -5.96 -1.92 -0.44
N VAL A 85 -5.50 -2.97 -1.13
CA VAL A 85 -5.11 -4.24 -0.51
C VAL A 85 -4.01 -4.01 0.55
N CYS A 86 -2.95 -3.26 0.22
CA CYS A 86 -1.84 -3.02 1.15
C CYS A 86 -2.23 -2.20 2.38
N VAL A 87 -3.06 -1.16 2.22
CA VAL A 87 -3.59 -0.43 3.39
C VAL A 87 -4.60 -1.26 4.16
N GLY A 88 -5.34 -2.15 3.50
CA GLY A 88 -6.17 -3.17 4.15
C GLY A 88 -5.36 -4.08 5.07
N ILE A 89 -4.25 -4.65 4.57
CA ILE A 89 -3.28 -5.44 5.37
C ILE A 89 -2.77 -4.62 6.55
N THR A 90 -2.43 -3.34 6.34
CA THR A 90 -1.99 -2.45 7.41
C THR A 90 -3.05 -2.31 8.51
N HIS A 91 -4.32 -2.16 8.15
CA HIS A 91 -5.43 -2.08 9.11
C HIS A 91 -5.63 -3.38 9.88
N LEU A 92 -5.57 -4.53 9.20
CA LEU A 92 -5.63 -5.85 9.84
C LEU A 92 -4.51 -6.01 10.87
N ALA A 93 -3.26 -5.72 10.48
CA ALA A 93 -2.10 -5.77 11.37
C ALA A 93 -2.18 -4.80 12.56
N ARG A 94 -2.97 -3.73 12.42
CA ARG A 94 -3.24 -2.76 13.50
C ARG A 94 -4.40 -3.16 14.42
N GLY A 95 -5.07 -4.30 14.17
CA GLY A 95 -6.23 -4.78 14.93
C GLY A 95 -7.57 -4.17 14.48
N ASN A 96 -7.61 -3.45 13.36
CA ASN A 96 -8.85 -2.93 12.78
C ASN A 96 -9.37 -3.92 11.72
N GLU A 97 -9.95 -5.03 12.19
CA GLU A 97 -10.41 -6.12 11.32
C GLU A 97 -11.48 -5.68 10.33
N THR A 98 -12.57 -5.07 10.83
CA THR A 98 -13.70 -4.65 9.98
C THR A 98 -13.25 -3.66 8.91
N GLY A 99 -12.44 -2.66 9.29
CA GLY A 99 -11.92 -1.67 8.34
C GLY A 99 -10.94 -2.29 7.35
N GLY A 100 -10.06 -3.17 7.82
CA GLY A 100 -9.08 -3.87 6.98
C GLY A 100 -9.74 -4.77 5.94
N ARG A 101 -10.69 -5.63 6.34
CA ARG A 101 -11.41 -6.52 5.40
C ARG A 101 -12.15 -5.72 4.33
N ARG A 102 -12.83 -4.64 4.71
CA ARG A 102 -13.55 -3.77 3.76
C ARG A 102 -12.61 -3.13 2.73
N LEU A 103 -11.39 -2.77 3.12
CA LEU A 103 -10.39 -2.21 2.20
C LEU A 103 -9.83 -3.28 1.26
N VAL A 104 -9.54 -4.47 1.77
CA VAL A 104 -9.08 -5.61 0.96
C VAL A 104 -10.15 -6.01 -0.07
N GLU A 105 -11.41 -6.14 0.34
CA GLU A 105 -12.53 -6.49 -0.54
C GLU A 105 -12.65 -5.50 -1.71
N ARG A 106 -12.71 -4.19 -1.42
CA ARG A 106 -12.75 -3.14 -2.44
C ARG A 106 -11.53 -3.13 -3.34
N GLY A 107 -10.35 -3.40 -2.78
CA GLY A 107 -9.12 -3.52 -3.54
C GLY A 107 -9.18 -4.68 -4.53
N GLY A 108 -9.69 -5.83 -4.07
CA GLY A 108 -9.95 -7.02 -4.89
C GLY A 108 -10.93 -6.75 -6.03
N GLU A 109 -12.06 -6.08 -5.77
CA GLU A 109 -13.03 -5.71 -6.80
C GLU A 109 -12.39 -4.89 -7.94
N ARG A 110 -11.46 -3.99 -7.62
CA ARG A 110 -10.73 -3.21 -8.63
C ARG A 110 -9.74 -4.04 -9.42
N VAL A 111 -8.99 -4.91 -8.74
CA VAL A 111 -8.05 -5.82 -9.41
C VAL A 111 -8.81 -6.75 -10.35
N GLU A 112 -9.97 -7.24 -9.94
CA GLU A 112 -10.85 -8.05 -10.77
C GLU A 112 -11.36 -7.28 -11.99
N ALA A 113 -11.86 -6.06 -11.79
CA ALA A 113 -12.30 -5.22 -12.91
C ALA A 113 -11.17 -4.96 -13.93
N TYR A 114 -9.96 -4.72 -13.43
CA TYR A 114 -8.77 -4.55 -14.27
C TYR A 114 -8.39 -5.84 -15.02
N GLN A 115 -8.44 -6.99 -14.34
CA GLN A 115 -8.16 -8.29 -14.96
C GLN A 115 -9.10 -8.55 -16.15
N HIS A 116 -10.40 -8.26 -15.99
CA HIS A 116 -11.39 -8.38 -17.07
C HIS A 116 -11.11 -7.44 -18.25
N ALA A 117 -10.52 -6.27 -18.00
CA ALA A 117 -10.14 -5.31 -19.04
C ALA A 117 -8.90 -5.74 -19.85
N GLY A 118 -8.11 -6.72 -19.36
CA GLY A 118 -7.01 -7.35 -20.12
C GLY A 118 -5.75 -6.50 -20.26
N GLY A 119 -5.39 -5.72 -19.23
CA GLY A 119 -4.18 -4.88 -19.24
C GLY A 119 -2.87 -5.60 -18.85
N PRO A 120 -1.70 -4.93 -18.97
CA PRO A 120 -0.42 -5.48 -18.55
C PRO A 120 -0.34 -5.72 -17.04
N THR A 121 0.06 -6.93 -16.65
CA THR A 121 0.11 -7.30 -15.21
C THR A 121 1.45 -6.99 -14.53
N TYR A 122 2.47 -6.61 -15.29
CA TYR A 122 3.80 -6.28 -14.74
C TYR A 122 4.40 -7.38 -13.85
N GLY A 123 4.16 -8.65 -14.21
CA GLY A 123 4.66 -9.80 -13.45
C GLY A 123 3.85 -10.12 -12.19
N LEU A 124 2.68 -9.53 -12.03
CA LEU A 124 1.69 -9.94 -11.03
C LEU A 124 0.91 -11.17 -11.51
N ASP A 125 0.69 -12.09 -10.58
CA ASP A 125 -0.36 -13.10 -10.69
C ASP A 125 -1.63 -12.50 -10.07
N LEU A 126 -2.57 -12.05 -10.91
CA LEU A 126 -3.78 -11.40 -10.43
C LEU A 126 -4.75 -12.41 -9.80
N ASP A 127 -4.71 -13.67 -10.22
CA ASP A 127 -5.54 -14.72 -9.62
C ASP A 127 -5.07 -15.01 -8.18
N GLU A 128 -3.76 -15.05 -7.94
CA GLU A 128 -3.20 -15.17 -6.58
C GLU A 128 -3.62 -13.99 -5.69
N VAL A 129 -3.55 -12.75 -6.21
CA VAL A 129 -3.97 -11.56 -5.47
C VAL A 129 -5.46 -11.62 -5.11
N LEU A 130 -6.31 -12.02 -6.06
CA LEU A 130 -7.75 -12.14 -5.85
C LEU A 130 -8.12 -13.28 -4.91
N ALA A 131 -7.44 -14.43 -5.03
CA ALA A 131 -7.62 -15.55 -4.12
C ALA A 131 -7.26 -15.16 -2.68
N TRP A 132 -6.15 -14.43 -2.51
CA TRP A 132 -5.76 -13.89 -1.20
C TRP A 132 -6.78 -12.89 -0.67
N ALA A 133 -7.24 -11.94 -1.51
CA ALA A 133 -8.17 -10.89 -1.10
C ALA A 133 -9.55 -11.43 -0.68
N ARG A 134 -9.99 -12.53 -1.28
CA ARG A 134 -11.26 -13.22 -0.96
C ARG A 134 -11.13 -14.22 0.19
N GLY A 135 -9.90 -14.66 0.47
CA GLY A 135 -9.60 -15.68 1.46
C GLY A 135 -9.81 -15.20 2.90
N PRO A 136 -9.87 -16.14 3.85
CA PRO A 136 -9.82 -15.80 5.26
C PRO A 136 -8.45 -15.21 5.60
N HIS A 137 -8.41 -13.99 6.13
CA HIS A 137 -7.20 -13.42 6.69
C HIS A 137 -7.02 -13.91 8.13
N PRO A 138 -5.81 -14.27 8.55
CA PRO A 138 -5.58 -14.66 9.94
C PRO A 138 -6.00 -13.52 10.86
N GLY A 139 -7.00 -13.78 11.71
CA GLY A 139 -7.31 -12.92 12.85
C GLY A 139 -6.15 -12.95 13.85
N PRO A 140 -6.08 -11.98 14.77
CA PRO A 140 -5.03 -11.96 15.78
C PRO A 140 -5.07 -13.28 16.56
N SER A 141 -3.94 -14.00 16.56
CA SER A 141 -3.76 -15.12 17.49
C SER A 141 -3.96 -14.58 18.90
N THR A 142 -5.05 -15.00 19.54
CA THR A 142 -5.25 -14.75 20.97
C THR A 142 -4.26 -15.65 21.70
N GLY A 143 -3.07 -15.13 21.95
CA GLY A 143 -2.03 -15.73 22.79
C GLY A 143 -1.92 -14.98 24.10
#